data_AF-A0A3B1JZB3-F1
#
_entry.id   AF-A0A3B1JZB3-F1
#
_cell.length_a   1.000
_cell.length_b   1.000
_cell.length_c   1.000
_cell.angle_alpha   90.00
_cell.angle_beta   90.00
_cell.angle_gamma   90.00
#
_symmetry.space_group_name_H-M   'P 1'
#
loop_
_entity.id
_entity.type
_entity.pdbx_description
1 polymer ?
#
loop_
_entity_poly.entity_id
_entity_poly.type
_entity_poly.pdbx_seq_one_letter_code
_entity_poly.pdbx_strand_id
1 'polypeptide(L)'
;MCVCVRFLVILGHRSGGISVMQMHSGNVQYRVSAHNGQDVHCIRAYPDTNCILTAGEDRSVLVWRVFPHAQDCVSLQVSVFCAHTPVCVAMLDSLLTICLQQPQSATFSLVQYDLNTHTRTDHPPHHDHSSTITGNTHLHLNQTLTMTMCCDILLEVRM
;
A
#
# COMPACT_ATOMS: atom_id res chain seq x y z
N MET A 1 3.14 29.93 15.43
CA MET A 1 2.72 28.68 16.08
C MET A 1 3.60 27.57 15.52
N CYS A 2 4.37 26.88 16.35
CA CYS A 2 5.23 25.78 15.91
C CYS A 2 4.33 24.60 15.54
N VAL A 3 4.33 24.17 14.28
CA VAL A 3 3.66 22.93 13.87
C VAL A 3 4.53 21.80 14.40
N CYS A 4 4.01 21.03 15.35
CA CYS A 4 4.72 19.89 15.92
C CYS A 4 4.63 18.74 14.92
N VAL A 5 5.66 18.60 14.07
CA VAL A 5 5.74 17.55 13.06
C VAL A 5 5.86 16.20 13.76
N ARG A 6 5.03 15.22 13.36
CA ARG A 6 5.02 13.89 13.98
C ARG A 6 5.29 12.81 12.95
N PHE A 7 6.44 12.16 13.08
CA PHE A 7 6.83 11.04 12.23
C PHE A 7 6.30 9.73 12.78
N LEU A 8 5.56 9.00 11.95
CA LEU A 8 5.13 7.64 12.22
C LEU A 8 5.90 6.67 11.34
N VAL A 9 6.19 5.52 11.92
CA VAL A 9 6.79 4.38 11.24
C VAL A 9 5.74 3.27 11.20
N ILE A 10 5.49 2.74 10.01
CA ILE A 10 4.53 1.65 9.82
C ILE A 10 5.29 0.39 9.44
N LEU A 11 4.95 -0.71 10.10
CA LEU A 11 5.58 -2.02 9.94
C LEU A 11 4.53 -3.06 9.58
N GLY A 12 4.78 -3.81 8.51
CA GLY A 12 4.06 -5.04 8.18
C GLY A 12 4.62 -6.22 8.95
N HIS A 13 3.80 -7.23 9.20
CA HIS A 13 4.23 -8.42 9.92
C HIS A 13 3.92 -9.66 9.10
N ARG A 14 4.79 -10.67 9.18
CA ARG A 14 4.52 -11.98 8.58
C ARG A 14 3.29 -12.68 9.14
N SER A 15 2.83 -12.25 10.32
CA SER A 15 1.60 -12.70 10.97
C SER A 15 0.34 -11.94 10.54
N GLY A 16 0.38 -11.19 9.43
CA GLY A 16 -0.76 -10.44 8.90
C GLY A 16 -1.17 -9.22 9.69
N GLY A 17 -0.33 -8.75 10.60
CA GLY A 17 -0.56 -7.52 11.36
C GLY A 17 0.14 -6.31 10.75
N ILE A 18 -0.29 -5.13 11.16
CA ILE A 18 0.43 -3.87 10.98
C ILE A 18 0.70 -3.27 12.37
N SER A 19 1.89 -2.71 12.58
CA SER A 19 2.21 -1.91 13.77
C SER A 19 2.55 -0.49 13.37
N VAL A 20 2.06 0.47 14.14
CA VAL A 20 2.39 1.89 14.01
C VAL A 20 3.23 2.31 15.20
N MET A 21 4.38 2.93 14.93
CA MET A 21 5.39 3.27 15.92
C MET A 21 5.75 4.75 15.82
N GLN A 22 6.00 5.37 16.98
CA GLN A 22 6.51 6.73 17.00
C GLN A 22 8.00 6.72 16.72
N MET A 23 8.46 7.51 15.75
CA MET A 23 9.85 7.46 15.28
C MET A 23 10.88 7.75 16.39
N HIS A 24 10.64 8.78 17.20
CA HIS A 24 11.63 9.24 18.18
C HIS A 24 11.81 8.29 19.37
N SER A 25 10.72 7.72 19.88
CA SER A 25 10.76 6.81 21.04
C SER A 25 10.88 5.34 20.67
N GLY A 26 10.58 4.96 19.41
CA GLY A 26 10.48 3.57 19.02
C GLY A 26 9.30 2.83 19.70
N ASN A 27 8.41 3.55 20.36
CA ASN A 27 7.27 2.93 21.04
C ASN A 27 6.18 2.60 20.02
N VAL A 28 5.73 1.34 20.04
CA VAL A 28 4.56 0.93 19.27
C VAL A 28 3.32 1.57 19.88
N GLN A 29 2.65 2.40 19.09
CA GLN A 29 1.48 3.16 19.51
C GLN A 29 0.21 2.37 19.24
N TYR A 30 0.19 1.61 18.15
CA TYR A 30 -1.00 0.91 17.71
C TYR A 30 -0.63 -0.37 16.95
N ARG A 31 -1.49 -1.39 17.06
CA ARG A 31 -1.41 -2.64 16.29
C ARG A 31 -2.79 -3.03 15.81
N VAL A 32 -2.86 -3.54 14.58
CA VAL A 32 -4.10 -3.99 13.97
C VAL A 32 -3.86 -5.20 13.08
N SER A 33 -4.81 -6.13 13.05
CA SER A 33 -4.82 -7.23 12.08
C SER A 33 -5.25 -6.71 10.71
N ALA A 34 -4.49 -7.05 9.68
CA ALA A 34 -4.70 -6.61 8.32
C ALA A 34 -5.02 -7.80 7.40
N HIS A 35 -4.12 -8.77 7.31
CA HIS A 35 -4.12 -9.77 6.24
C HIS A 35 -4.37 -11.21 6.74
N ASN A 36 -5.39 -11.43 7.58
CA ASN A 36 -5.85 -12.78 7.99
C ASN A 36 -4.74 -13.75 8.45
N GLY A 37 -3.71 -13.25 9.13
CA GLY A 37 -2.58 -14.06 9.57
C GLY A 37 -1.51 -14.35 8.51
N GLN A 38 -1.70 -13.91 7.27
CA GLN A 38 -0.79 -14.08 6.13
C GLN A 38 0.21 -12.93 6.01
N ASP A 39 1.31 -13.14 5.30
CA ASP A 39 2.39 -12.14 5.21
C ASP A 39 1.90 -10.81 4.63
N VAL A 40 2.31 -9.70 5.27
CA VAL A 40 2.15 -8.34 4.74
C VAL A 40 3.43 -7.98 3.99
N HIS A 41 3.46 -8.29 2.70
CA HIS A 41 4.67 -8.16 1.88
C HIS A 41 4.80 -6.81 1.17
N CYS A 42 3.76 -5.96 1.19
CA CYS A 42 3.81 -4.63 0.58
C CYS A 42 3.12 -3.59 1.46
N ILE A 43 3.80 -2.45 1.67
CA ILE A 43 3.26 -1.25 2.30
C ILE A 43 3.65 -0.03 1.45
N ARG A 44 2.73 0.91 1.27
CA ARG A 44 2.95 2.21 0.62
C ARG A 44 2.23 3.31 1.39
N ALA A 45 2.91 4.40 1.72
CA ALA A 45 2.26 5.57 2.31
C ALA A 45 2.08 6.69 1.29
N TYR A 46 1.01 7.44 1.47
CA TYR A 46 0.61 8.62 0.72
C TYR A 46 0.35 9.75 1.73
N PRO A 47 1.39 10.48 2.15
CA PRO A 47 1.26 11.49 3.20
C PRO A 47 0.29 12.62 2.85
N ASP A 48 0.27 13.05 1.59
CA ASP A 48 -0.60 14.12 1.10
C ASP A 48 -2.09 13.83 1.31
N THR A 49 -2.47 12.54 1.31
CA THR A 49 -3.84 12.06 1.53
C THR A 49 -4.04 11.40 2.90
N ASN A 50 -3.00 11.38 3.75
CA ASN A 50 -2.97 10.62 5.01
C ASN A 50 -3.43 9.17 4.82
N CYS A 51 -2.94 8.51 3.79
CA CYS A 51 -3.37 7.18 3.40
C CYS A 51 -2.21 6.18 3.39
N ILE A 52 -2.51 4.91 3.65
CA ILE A 52 -1.57 3.80 3.50
C ILE A 52 -2.27 2.71 2.68
N LEU A 53 -1.50 2.06 1.81
CA LEU A 53 -1.88 0.80 1.19
C LEU A 53 -1.09 -0.34 1.82
N THR A 54 -1.76 -1.45 2.08
CA THR A 54 -1.10 -2.72 2.37
C THR A 54 -1.59 -3.82 1.44
N ALA A 55 -0.70 -4.73 1.05
CA ALA A 55 -1.07 -5.94 0.34
C ALA A 55 -0.47 -7.16 1.05
N GLY A 56 -1.20 -8.27 0.98
CA GLY A 56 -0.81 -9.50 1.65
C GLY A 56 -1.04 -10.76 0.82
N GLU A 57 -0.46 -11.85 1.29
CA GLU A 57 -0.61 -13.20 0.70
C GLU A 57 -2.03 -13.76 0.83
N ASP A 58 -2.90 -13.10 1.61
CA ASP A 58 -4.34 -13.40 1.64
C ASP A 58 -5.10 -12.89 0.40
N ARG A 59 -4.38 -12.38 -0.60
CA ARG A 59 -4.88 -11.82 -1.87
C ARG A 59 -5.74 -10.58 -1.67
N SER A 60 -5.54 -9.84 -0.58
CA SER A 60 -6.22 -8.58 -0.36
C SER A 60 -5.29 -7.39 -0.49
N VAL A 61 -5.85 -6.27 -0.93
CA VAL A 61 -5.26 -4.93 -0.83
C VAL A 61 -6.17 -4.10 0.06
N LEU A 62 -5.57 -3.47 1.08
CA LEU A 62 -6.29 -2.69 2.07
C LEU A 62 -5.87 -1.23 1.99
N VAL A 63 -6.86 -0.35 2.04
CA VAL A 63 -6.68 1.11 2.05
C VAL A 63 -6.99 1.61 3.45
N TRP A 64 -6.01 2.26 4.08
CA TRP A 64 -6.09 2.74 5.45
C TRP A 64 -5.98 4.25 5.49
N ARG A 65 -6.80 4.91 6.31
CA ARG A 65 -6.63 6.31 6.67
C ARG A 65 -5.80 6.42 7.94
N VAL A 66 -4.87 7.36 7.98
CA VAL A 66 -3.96 7.62 9.10
C VAL A 66 -4.46 8.81 9.91
N PHE A 67 -4.46 8.65 11.23
CA PHE A 67 -4.80 9.67 12.20
C PHE A 67 -3.63 9.83 13.18
N PRO A 68 -2.64 10.68 12.87
CA PRO A 68 -1.40 10.77 13.64
C PRO A 68 -1.57 10.97 15.15
N HIS A 69 -2.65 11.64 15.56
CA HIS A 69 -2.88 12.00 16.95
C HIS A 69 -3.90 11.11 17.67
N ALA A 70 -4.56 10.19 16.96
CA ALA A 70 -5.47 9.24 17.56
C ALA A 70 -4.70 8.08 18.23
N GLN A 71 -5.31 7.47 19.25
CA GLN A 71 -4.80 6.19 19.79
C GLN A 71 -4.90 5.10 18.72
N ASP A 72 -6.03 5.05 18.03
CA ASP A 72 -6.23 4.24 16.84
C ASP A 72 -5.64 5.00 15.63
N CYS A 73 -4.31 4.88 15.47
CA CYS A 73 -3.57 5.66 14.48
C CYS A 73 -3.97 5.37 13.02
N VAL A 74 -4.67 4.26 12.76
CA VAL A 74 -5.14 3.89 11.42
C VAL A 74 -6.56 3.32 11.45
N SER A 75 -7.32 3.55 10.38
CA SER A 75 -8.67 3.02 10.19
C SER A 75 -8.82 2.47 8.78
N LEU A 76 -9.31 1.23 8.66
CA LEU A 76 -9.57 0.59 7.37
C LEU A 76 -10.71 1.33 6.65
N GLN A 77 -10.45 1.76 5.41
CA GLN A 77 -11.43 2.43 4.57
C GLN A 77 -11.98 1.49 3.50
N VAL A 78 -11.10 0.76 2.81
CA VAL A 78 -11.48 -0.12 1.70
C VAL A 78 -10.70 -1.42 1.79
N SER A 79 -11.37 -2.53 1.47
CA SER A 79 -10.75 -3.83 1.25
C SER A 79 -11.09 -4.32 -0.15
N VAL A 80 -10.06 -4.69 -0.91
CA VAL A 80 -10.18 -5.21 -2.27
C VAL A 80 -9.61 -6.62 -2.30
N PHE A 81 -10.44 -7.60 -2.63
CA PHE A 81 -10.00 -8.98 -2.84
C PHE A 81 -9.64 -9.20 -4.31
N CYS A 82 -8.46 -9.78 -4.53
CA CYS A 82 -7.90 -10.07 -5.84
C CYS A 82 -8.01 -11.56 -6.16
N ALA A 83 -8.03 -11.90 -7.45
CA ALA A 83 -8.02 -13.30 -7.88
C ALA A 83 -6.70 -14.02 -7.55
N HIS A 84 -5.59 -13.26 -7.51
CA HIS A 84 -4.23 -13.72 -7.24
C HIS A 84 -3.54 -12.80 -6.24
N THR A 85 -2.41 -13.23 -5.69
CA THR A 85 -1.61 -12.40 -4.76
C THR A 85 -1.14 -11.13 -5.48
N PRO A 86 -1.42 -9.93 -4.94
CA PRO A 86 -0.89 -8.69 -5.47
C PRO A 86 0.64 -8.66 -5.40
N VAL A 87 1.30 -8.28 -6.49
CA VAL A 87 2.77 -8.14 -6.51
C VAL A 87 3.16 -6.71 -6.15
N CYS A 88 2.42 -5.72 -6.65
CA CYS A 88 2.62 -4.33 -6.30
C CYS A 88 1.30 -3.55 -6.34
N VAL A 89 1.25 -2.45 -5.59
CA VAL A 89 0.09 -1.57 -5.49
C VAL A 89 0.53 -0.11 -5.57
N ALA A 90 -0.32 0.73 -6.15
CA ALA A 90 -0.12 2.17 -6.20
C ALA A 90 -1.47 2.90 -6.18
N MET A 91 -1.48 4.11 -5.63
CA MET A 91 -2.62 5.02 -5.65
C MET A 91 -2.26 6.29 -6.40
N LEU A 92 -3.22 6.80 -7.16
CA LEU A 92 -3.22 8.15 -7.72
C LEU A 92 -4.63 8.72 -7.55
N ASP A 93 -4.75 9.79 -6.77
CA ASP A 93 -6.06 10.35 -6.40
C ASP A 93 -7.02 9.28 -5.86
N SER A 94 -8.11 8.98 -6.58
CA SER A 94 -9.03 7.89 -6.24
C SER A 94 -8.74 6.57 -6.93
N LEU A 95 -7.76 6.51 -7.82
CA LEU A 95 -7.46 5.32 -8.62
C LEU A 95 -6.42 4.44 -7.92
N LEU A 96 -6.87 3.29 -7.43
CA LEU A 96 -6.02 2.22 -6.93
C LEU A 96 -5.62 1.30 -8.08
N THR A 97 -4.33 1.24 -8.38
CA THR A 97 -3.77 0.29 -9.34
C THR A 97 -3.12 -0.88 -8.62
N ILE A 98 -3.49 -2.09 -9.02
CA ILE A 98 -3.01 -3.35 -8.47
C ILE A 98 -2.36 -4.14 -9.59
N CYS A 99 -1.12 -4.59 -9.37
CA CYS A 99 -0.45 -5.55 -10.24
C CYS A 99 -0.62 -6.94 -9.68
N LEU A 100 -1.05 -7.88 -10.52
CA LEU A 100 -1.22 -9.28 -10.19
C LEU A 100 -0.26 -10.11 -11.04
N GLN A 101 0.33 -11.17 -10.47
CA GLN A 101 1.03 -12.18 -11.25
C GLN A 101 0.07 -13.33 -11.56
N GLN A 102 -0.02 -13.70 -12.83
CA GLN A 102 -0.82 -14.81 -13.28
C GLN A 102 0.00 -16.12 -13.18
N PRO A 103 -0.38 -17.06 -12.29
CA PRO A 103 0.47 -18.22 -11.98
C PRO A 103 0.69 -19.15 -13.18
N GLN A 104 -0.26 -19.16 -14.12
CA GLN A 104 -0.29 -20.11 -15.23
C GLN A 104 0.54 -19.67 -16.44
N SER A 105 0.78 -18.36 -16.60
CA SER A 105 1.39 -17.79 -17.81
C SER A 105 2.69 -17.03 -17.55
N ALA A 106 3.10 -16.87 -16.29
CA ALA A 106 4.18 -15.96 -15.89
C ALA A 106 4.00 -14.52 -16.41
N THR A 107 2.75 -14.14 -16.71
CA THR A 107 2.39 -12.78 -17.12
C THR A 107 1.91 -11.96 -15.93
N PHE A 108 1.97 -10.64 -16.07
CA PHE A 108 1.54 -9.67 -15.06
C PHE A 108 0.40 -8.85 -15.63
N SER A 109 -0.71 -8.80 -14.90
CA SER A 109 -1.88 -8.02 -15.27
C SER A 109 -2.03 -6.82 -14.34
N LEU A 110 -2.51 -5.71 -14.91
CA LEU A 110 -2.84 -4.49 -14.18
C LEU A 110 -4.36 -4.37 -14.07
N VAL A 111 -4.81 -4.14 -12.84
CA VAL A 111 -6.21 -3.90 -12.50
C VAL A 111 -6.31 -2.55 -11.84
N GLN A 112 -7.26 -1.73 -12.28
CA GLN A 112 -7.49 -0.40 -11.73
C GLN A 112 -8.88 -0.35 -11.07
N TYR A 113 -8.92 0.14 -9.84
CA TYR A 113 -10.12 0.34 -9.06
C TYR A 113 -10.28 1.84 -8.77
N ASP A 114 -11.40 2.42 -9.18
CA ASP A 114 -11.77 3.75 -8.72
C ASP A 114 -12.44 3.62 -7.35
N LEU A 115 -11.82 4.19 -6.32
CA LEU A 115 -12.26 4.12 -4.92
C LEU A 115 -13.51 4.99 -4.65
N ASN A 116 -13.83 5.96 -5.51
CA ASN A 116 -15.02 6.81 -5.36
C ASN A 116 -16.26 6.14 -5.95
N THR A 117 -16.12 5.56 -7.15
CA THR A 117 -17.23 4.92 -7.87
C THR A 117 -17.34 3.43 -7.58
N HIS A 118 -16.33 2.86 -6.93
CA HIS A 118 -16.16 1.42 -6.72
C HIS A 118 -16.16 0.61 -8.01
N THR A 119 -15.77 1.22 -9.14
CA THR A 119 -15.69 0.53 -10.44
C THR A 119 -14.31 -0.07 -10.67
N ARG A 120 -14.29 -1.29 -11.19
CA ARG A 120 -13.09 -1.99 -11.65
C ARG A 120 -12.93 -1.84 -13.16
N THR A 121 -11.70 -1.60 -13.59
CA THR A 121 -11.29 -1.62 -14.99
C THR A 121 -10.09 -2.54 -15.17
N ASP A 122 -10.19 -3.42 -16.16
CA ASP A 122 -9.17 -4.39 -16.52
C ASP A 122 -8.74 -4.13 -17.97
N HIS A 123 -7.45 -4.25 -18.24
CA HIS A 123 -6.98 -4.37 -19.61
C HIS A 123 -7.19 -5.82 -20.13
N PRO A 124 -7.32 -6.03 -21.44
CA PRO A 124 -7.49 -7.37 -22.01
C PRO A 124 -6.17 -8.18 -21.95
N PRO A 125 -6.23 -9.54 -21.89
CA PRO A 125 -5.06 -10.39 -21.60
C PRO A 125 -3.88 -10.28 -22.58
N HIS A 126 -4.12 -9.81 -23.81
CA HIS A 126 -3.06 -9.60 -24.80
C HIS A 126 -2.15 -8.40 -24.49
N HIS A 127 -2.55 -7.55 -23.54
CA HIS A 127 -1.72 -6.46 -23.03
C HIS A 127 -0.99 -6.82 -21.72
N ASP A 128 -1.14 -8.06 -21.24
CA ASP A 128 -0.40 -8.52 -20.07
C ASP A 128 1.12 -8.39 -20.30
N HIS A 129 1.83 -8.01 -19.25
CA HIS A 129 3.28 -7.88 -19.31
C HIS A 129 3.95 -9.24 -19.10
N SER A 130 4.96 -9.56 -19.91
CA SER A 130 5.74 -10.81 -19.79
C SER A 130 6.89 -10.73 -18.77
N SER A 131 7.10 -9.57 -18.16
CA SER A 131 8.20 -9.30 -17.22
C SER A 131 7.67 -8.72 -15.91
N THR A 132 8.36 -9.00 -14.80
CA THR A 132 7.98 -8.49 -13.48
C THR A 132 7.87 -6.98 -13.46
N ILE A 133 6.69 -6.48 -13.09
CA ILE A 133 6.44 -5.05 -12.91
C ILE A 133 7.08 -4.63 -11.59
N THR A 134 8.32 -4.16 -11.67
CA THR A 134 9.13 -3.71 -10.52
C THR A 134 8.84 -2.27 -10.10
N GLY A 135 8.06 -1.53 -10.89
CA GLY A 135 7.63 -0.16 -10.56
C GLY A 135 6.36 0.21 -11.31
N ASN A 136 5.41 0.80 -10.58
CA ASN A 136 4.25 1.45 -11.17
C ASN A 136 4.37 2.94 -10.86
N THR A 137 4.72 3.74 -11.86
CA THR A 137 4.94 5.18 -11.72
C THR A 137 3.93 5.91 -12.61
N HIS A 138 3.06 6.72 -12.02
CA HIS A 138 2.37 7.76 -12.76
C HIS A 138 2.84 9.12 -12.25
N LEU A 139 3.43 9.89 -13.16
CA LEU A 139 4.07 11.18 -12.93
C LEU A 139 2.99 12.26 -12.71
N HIS A 140 3.15 13.09 -11.69
CA HIS A 140 2.75 14.49 -11.81
C HIS A 140 3.95 15.38 -11.49
N LEU A 141 4.08 16.43 -12.30
CA LEU A 141 5.26 17.24 -12.59
C LEU A 141 6.09 17.73 -11.38
N ASN A 142 7.41 17.75 -11.60
CA ASN A 142 8.44 18.52 -10.89
C ASN A 142 8.71 18.19 -9.42
N GLN A 143 9.47 17.12 -9.17
CA GLN A 143 10.70 17.14 -8.35
C GLN A 143 11.38 15.77 -8.40
N THR A 144 12.70 15.78 -8.56
CA THR A 144 13.56 14.61 -8.72
C THR A 144 13.50 13.70 -7.49
N LEU A 145 12.92 12.50 -7.59
CA LEU A 145 13.08 11.46 -6.56
C LEU A 145 13.16 10.06 -7.17
N THR A 146 14.36 9.49 -7.11
CA THR A 146 14.64 8.05 -7.17
C THR A 146 13.88 7.33 -6.05
N MET A 147 13.05 6.34 -6.40
CA MET A 147 12.48 5.41 -5.42
C MET A 147 13.07 4.02 -5.64
N THR A 148 14.02 3.69 -4.77
CA THR A 148 14.73 2.41 -4.68
C THR A 148 13.75 1.33 -4.23
N MET A 149 13.73 0.18 -4.92
CA MET A 149 13.22 -1.05 -4.33
C MET A 149 14.08 -1.38 -3.12
N CYS A 150 13.51 -1.35 -1.92
CA CYS A 150 14.10 -2.04 -0.79
C CYS A 150 13.07 -3.02 -0.25
N CYS A 151 13.48 -4.28 -0.20
CA CYS A 151 12.83 -5.42 0.43
C CYS A 151 12.73 -5.29 1.96
N ASP A 152 12.72 -4.07 2.50
CA ASP A 152 12.70 -3.81 3.93
C ASP A 152 11.38 -3.18 4.35
N ILE A 153 10.72 -3.84 5.30
CA ILE A 153 9.36 -3.65 5.81
C ILE A 153 9.17 -2.31 6.59
N LEU A 154 10.08 -1.35 6.42
CA LEU A 154 10.16 -0.10 7.17
C LEU A 154 9.82 1.09 6.27
N LEU A 155 8.70 1.77 6.55
CA LEU A 155 8.30 2.97 5.81
C LEU A 155 8.14 4.16 6.77
N GLU A 156 8.86 5.25 6.49
CA GLU A 156 8.77 6.52 7.22
C GLU A 156 7.64 7.36 6.60
N VAL A 157 6.67 7.78 7.42
CA VAL A 157 5.61 8.71 7.01
C VAL A 157 5.85 10.05 7.70
N ARG A 158 6.07 11.08 6.89
CA ARG A 158 6.16 12.48 7.34
C ARG A 158 4.77 13.10 7.27
N MET A 159 4.23 13.56 8.40
CA MET A 159 2.95 14.26 8.49
C MET A 159 3.14 15.61 9.18
#